data_AF-A0A397UVH4-F1
#
_entry.id   AF-A0A397UVH4-F1
#
_cell.length_a   1.000
_cell.length_b   1.000
_cell.length_c   1.000
_cell.angle_alpha   90.00
_cell.angle_beta   90.00
_cell.angle_gamma   90.00
#
_symmetry.space_group_name_H-M   'P 1'
#
loop_
_entity.id
_entity.type
_entity.pdbx_description
1 polymer ?
#
loop_
_entity_poly.entity_id
_entity_poly.type
_entity_poly.pdbx_seq_one_letter_code
_entity_poly.pdbx_strand_id
1 'polypeptide(L)'
;MCPTKIDIGAIYTAKPKDKKSMRLSAFKPVEKELIFDIDMTDYDEIRTCCSGASICHKCWKFMIVTIKIIDVALREDFGFKHLLWVYSGRRGVHCWVCDENARKLSNESRAAIVSYLAVIKGGTQVSKKVQLNRTLHPFLRRSLGIIENYFEDIVLKDQDVLGSEENWSKVLNCIQDDVVINLTRFRNKKNCPINGMGRIQNHLSKNGNELVNELEHAASASGRKYSKKAEQLQICKLEIMFQYTYPRLDEAVSKNINHLLKRRVCVPIQPDDCENLDPFEVPTVSSLYQELNLYIEGERKVHGKISCY
;
A
#
# COMPACT_ATOMS: atom_id res chain seq x y z
N MET A 1 -0.75 26.66 25.83
CA MET A 1 -1.06 25.23 25.61
C MET A 1 -0.18 24.74 24.46
N CYS A 2 0.54 23.62 24.62
CA CYS A 2 1.40 23.06 23.58
C CYS A 2 0.57 22.08 22.71
N PRO A 3 0.59 22.18 21.37
CA PRO A 3 -0.21 21.33 20.50
C PRO A 3 0.27 19.87 20.53
N THR A 4 -0.66 18.93 20.52
CA THR A 4 -0.35 17.48 20.47
C THR A 4 -0.05 16.98 19.05
N LYS A 5 -0.43 17.76 18.04
CA LYS A 5 -0.27 17.47 16.60
C LYS A 5 -0.09 18.78 15.85
N ILE A 6 0.66 18.72 14.75
CA ILE A 6 0.83 19.84 13.81
C ILE A 6 0.50 19.31 12.42
N ASP A 7 -0.40 20.00 11.73
CA ASP A 7 -0.77 19.70 10.35
C ASP A 7 -0.30 20.82 9.41
N ILE A 8 0.17 20.44 8.22
CA ILE A 8 0.62 21.40 7.20
C ILE A 8 -0.43 21.50 6.08
N GLY A 9 -0.91 22.72 5.83
CA GLY A 9 -1.89 23.05 4.79
C GLY A 9 -1.26 23.71 3.56
N ALA A 10 -2.12 24.24 2.68
CA ALA A 10 -1.68 24.98 1.50
C ALA A 10 -1.00 26.31 1.83
N ILE A 11 -0.27 26.84 0.84
CA ILE A 11 0.08 28.25 0.71
C ILE A 11 -1.16 28.98 0.21
N TYR A 12 -1.52 30.09 0.85
CA TYR A 12 -2.69 30.90 0.54
C TYR A 12 -2.30 32.27 -0.01
N THR A 13 -3.25 32.93 -0.68
CA THR A 13 -3.13 34.31 -1.18
C THR A 13 -2.87 35.36 -0.09
N ALA A 14 -3.10 35.01 1.18
CA ALA A 14 -2.82 35.86 2.33
C ALA A 14 -2.51 35.02 3.58
N LYS A 15 -2.07 35.67 4.66
CA LYS A 15 -1.71 34.99 5.91
C LYS A 15 -2.94 34.27 6.49
N PRO A 16 -2.88 32.95 6.74
CA PRO A 16 -4.04 32.19 7.25
C PRO A 16 -4.63 32.72 8.57
N LYS A 17 -3.80 33.32 9.43
CA LYS A 17 -4.26 33.93 10.70
C LYS A 17 -5.23 35.11 10.50
N ASP A 18 -5.15 35.78 9.35
CA ASP A 18 -5.95 36.96 9.03
C ASP A 18 -7.21 36.59 8.23
N LYS A 19 -7.49 35.30 8.01
CA LYS A 19 -8.65 34.81 7.22
C LYS A 19 -9.98 35.45 7.63
N LYS A 20 -10.21 35.66 8.94
CA LYS A 20 -11.48 36.19 9.47
C LYS A 20 -11.74 37.65 9.11
N SER A 21 -10.70 38.44 8.84
CA SER A 21 -10.82 39.85 8.46
C SER A 21 -10.88 40.05 6.93
N MET A 22 -10.83 38.97 6.16
CA MET A 22 -10.81 39.01 4.70
C MET A 22 -12.15 38.60 4.08
N ARG A 23 -12.43 39.14 2.89
CA ARG A 23 -13.53 38.65 2.05
C ARG A 23 -13.25 37.21 1.64
N LEU A 24 -14.27 36.34 1.71
CA LEU A 24 -14.15 34.91 1.37
C LEU A 24 -13.57 34.66 -0.03
N SER A 25 -13.88 35.52 -1.00
CA SER A 25 -13.38 35.42 -2.38
C SER A 25 -11.90 35.76 -2.53
N ALA A 26 -11.29 36.43 -1.56
CA ALA A 26 -9.89 36.87 -1.60
C ALA A 26 -8.93 35.86 -0.94
N PHE A 27 -9.43 34.93 -0.11
CA PHE A 27 -8.62 33.93 0.59
C PHE A 27 -8.72 32.57 -0.10
N LYS A 28 -7.73 32.25 -0.95
CA LYS A 28 -7.71 31.03 -1.75
C LYS A 28 -6.38 30.28 -1.61
N PRO A 29 -6.39 28.94 -1.66
CA PRO A 29 -5.17 28.16 -1.78
C PRO A 29 -4.52 28.40 -3.15
N VAL A 30 -3.19 28.44 -3.18
CA VAL A 30 -2.38 28.72 -4.38
C VAL A 30 -1.48 27.55 -4.70
N GLU A 31 -0.79 27.00 -3.69
CA GLU A 31 0.15 25.89 -3.84
C GLU A 31 0.04 24.95 -2.65
N LYS A 32 0.25 23.66 -2.89
CA LYS A 32 0.45 22.65 -1.85
C LYS A 32 1.16 21.45 -2.46
N GLU A 33 2.06 20.83 -1.73
CA GLU A 33 2.64 19.54 -2.11
C GLU A 33 1.57 18.54 -2.54
N LEU A 34 1.88 17.70 -3.53
CA LEU A 34 1.04 16.55 -3.83
C LEU A 34 1.35 15.48 -2.78
N ILE A 35 0.32 15.03 -2.07
CA ILE A 35 0.47 14.16 -0.90
C ILE A 35 -0.25 12.85 -1.17
N PHE A 36 0.41 11.76 -0.79
CA PHE A 36 -0.22 10.43 -0.69
C PHE A 36 -0.17 9.99 0.77
N ASP A 37 -1.30 9.54 1.30
CA ASP A 37 -1.43 8.94 2.64
C ASP A 37 -1.88 7.50 2.49
N ILE A 38 -1.11 6.59 3.09
CA ILE A 38 -1.37 5.16 3.09
C ILE A 38 -1.40 4.70 4.54
N ASP A 39 -2.59 4.27 5.00
CA ASP A 39 -2.80 3.73 6.34
C ASP A 39 -3.00 2.20 6.25
N MET A 40 -2.38 1.46 7.18
CA MET A 40 -2.55 0.02 7.27
C MET A 40 -3.99 -0.43 7.47
N THR A 41 -4.90 0.42 7.98
CA THR A 41 -6.33 0.06 8.11
C THR A 41 -6.97 -0.30 6.78
N ASP A 42 -6.50 0.27 5.67
CA ASP A 42 -7.07 -0.02 4.35
C ASP A 42 -6.77 -1.46 3.89
N TYR A 43 -5.81 -2.12 4.55
CA TYR A 43 -5.42 -3.51 4.32
C TYR A 43 -6.14 -4.50 5.25
N ASP A 44 -7.02 -4.06 6.16
CA ASP A 44 -7.73 -4.92 7.12
C ASP A 44 -8.50 -6.08 6.45
N GLU A 45 -8.93 -5.92 5.21
CA GLU A 45 -9.64 -6.96 4.46
C GLU A 45 -8.74 -8.08 3.91
N ILE A 46 -7.44 -7.84 3.79
CA ILE A 46 -6.46 -8.77 3.20
C ILE A 46 -5.35 -9.20 4.17
N ARG A 47 -5.24 -8.54 5.33
CA ARG A 47 -4.31 -8.93 6.39
C ARG A 47 -5.03 -9.72 7.48
N THR A 48 -4.35 -10.69 8.05
CA THR A 48 -4.84 -11.60 9.08
C THR A 48 -4.04 -11.47 10.38
N CYS A 49 -2.81 -10.94 10.32
CA CYS A 49 -1.90 -10.88 11.46
C CYS A 49 -2.27 -9.78 12.49
N CYS A 50 -3.05 -8.78 12.07
CA CYS A 50 -3.44 -7.60 12.87
C CYS A 50 -4.78 -7.06 12.35
N SER A 51 -5.43 -6.19 13.13
CA SER A 51 -6.64 -5.48 12.73
C SER A 51 -6.65 -4.04 13.22
N GLY A 52 -7.39 -3.17 12.52
CA GLY A 52 -7.57 -1.78 12.88
C GLY A 52 -6.25 -1.04 13.05
N ALA A 53 -5.97 -0.60 14.28
CA ALA A 53 -4.83 0.27 14.55
C ALA A 53 -3.53 -0.43 14.93
N SER A 54 -3.56 -1.75 15.06
CA SER A 54 -2.40 -2.56 15.37
C SER A 54 -1.58 -2.83 14.12
N ILE A 55 -0.26 -2.89 14.27
CA ILE A 55 0.69 -3.29 13.24
C ILE A 55 1.71 -4.27 13.83
N CYS A 56 2.36 -5.04 12.96
CA CYS A 56 3.53 -5.87 13.27
C CYS A 56 4.46 -5.90 12.04
N HIS A 57 5.66 -6.48 12.18
CA HIS A 57 6.64 -6.58 11.08
C HIS A 57 6.09 -7.29 9.83
N LYS A 58 5.13 -8.21 10.00
CA LYS A 58 4.47 -8.93 8.90
C LYS A 58 3.69 -7.98 7.99
N CYS A 59 2.72 -7.24 8.55
CA CYS A 59 1.92 -6.32 7.72
C CYS A 59 2.70 -5.06 7.31
N TRP A 60 3.78 -4.69 8.02
CA TRP A 60 4.61 -3.54 7.61
C TRP A 60 5.18 -3.70 6.19
N LYS A 61 5.37 -4.94 5.73
CA LYS A 61 5.78 -5.23 4.34
C LYS A 61 4.83 -4.64 3.28
N PHE A 62 3.55 -4.41 3.59
CA PHE A 62 2.64 -3.68 2.70
C PHE A 62 3.08 -2.22 2.46
N MET A 63 3.64 -1.56 3.48
CA MET A 63 4.16 -0.19 3.34
C MET A 63 5.45 -0.17 2.51
N ILE A 64 6.31 -1.19 2.67
CA ILE A 64 7.53 -1.34 1.85
C ILE A 64 7.15 -1.46 0.36
N VAL A 65 6.22 -2.36 0.03
CA VAL A 65 5.73 -2.52 -1.35
C VAL A 65 5.10 -1.22 -1.86
N THR A 66 4.36 -0.51 -1.00
CA THR A 66 3.77 0.80 -1.32
C THR A 66 4.81 1.84 -1.69
N ILE A 67 5.84 2.01 -0.87
CA ILE A 67 6.91 2.97 -1.14
C ILE A 67 7.56 2.63 -2.48
N LYS A 68 7.95 1.37 -2.71
CA LYS A 68 8.62 0.95 -3.95
C LYS A 68 7.78 1.18 -5.21
N ILE A 69 6.49 0.84 -5.17
CA ILE A 69 5.61 1.01 -6.34
C ILE A 69 5.34 2.49 -6.63
N ILE A 70 4.97 3.25 -5.61
CA ILE A 70 4.55 4.65 -5.78
C ILE A 70 5.74 5.55 -6.07
N ASP A 71 6.89 5.36 -5.40
CA ASP A 71 8.09 6.16 -5.64
C ASP A 71 8.57 6.05 -7.09
N VAL A 72 8.69 4.82 -7.60
CA VAL A 72 9.10 4.57 -8.99
C VAL A 72 8.10 5.17 -9.98
N ALA A 73 6.79 5.05 -9.74
CA ALA A 73 5.80 5.65 -10.63
C ALA A 73 5.89 7.19 -10.66
N LEU A 74 6.02 7.82 -9.50
CA LEU A 74 6.16 9.28 -9.39
C LEU A 74 7.44 9.80 -10.05
N ARG A 75 8.55 9.04 -9.98
CA ARG A 75 9.82 9.41 -10.61
C ARG A 75 9.84 9.12 -12.11
N GLU A 76 9.52 7.91 -12.52
CA GLU A 76 9.69 7.47 -13.91
C GLU A 76 8.55 7.89 -14.82
N ASP A 77 7.30 7.92 -14.33
CA ASP A 77 6.14 8.22 -15.17
C ASP A 77 5.78 9.70 -15.14
N PHE A 78 5.94 10.36 -13.98
CA PHE A 78 5.61 11.78 -13.80
C PHE A 78 6.83 12.71 -13.77
N GLY A 79 8.05 12.16 -13.68
CA GLY A 79 9.28 12.96 -13.69
C GLY A 79 9.53 13.77 -12.42
N PHE A 80 8.84 13.48 -11.31
CA PHE A 80 9.04 14.18 -10.05
C PHE A 80 10.38 13.80 -9.41
N LYS A 81 11.06 14.78 -8.82
CA LYS A 81 12.41 14.63 -8.27
C LYS A 81 12.44 14.71 -6.75
N HIS A 82 11.62 15.58 -6.17
CA HIS A 82 11.67 15.94 -4.77
C HIS A 82 10.55 15.23 -4.00
N LEU A 83 10.77 13.95 -3.72
CA LEU A 83 9.85 13.12 -2.95
C LEU A 83 10.38 12.95 -1.52
N LEU A 84 9.55 13.27 -0.53
CA LEU A 84 9.82 13.04 0.87
C LEU A 84 8.83 12.01 1.41
N TRP A 85 9.31 10.79 1.62
CA TRP A 85 8.59 9.77 2.35
C TRP A 85 8.79 9.93 3.85
N VAL A 86 7.72 9.81 4.63
CA VAL A 86 7.76 9.91 6.08
C VAL A 86 6.90 8.84 6.72
N TYR A 87 7.35 8.29 7.83
CA TYR A 87 6.52 7.48 8.69
C TYR A 87 5.40 8.32 9.31
N SER A 88 4.16 7.83 9.32
CA SER A 88 2.99 8.56 9.87
C SER A 88 3.02 8.70 11.40
N GLY A 89 3.96 8.02 12.05
CA GLY A 89 4.10 7.97 13.51
C GLY A 89 3.13 6.99 14.18
N ARG A 90 2.59 6.03 13.41
CA ARG A 90 1.81 4.91 13.98
C ARG A 90 1.77 3.66 13.10
N ARG A 91 1.25 3.75 11.88
CA ARG A 91 0.83 2.56 11.10
C ARG A 91 0.77 2.78 9.60
N GLY A 92 1.43 3.80 9.11
CA GLY A 92 1.32 4.19 7.71
C GLY A 92 2.49 5.03 7.29
N VAL A 93 2.46 5.44 6.03
CA VAL A 93 3.49 6.26 5.41
C VAL A 93 2.83 7.37 4.61
N HIS A 94 3.48 8.53 4.58
CA HIS A 94 3.07 9.63 3.72
C HIS A 94 4.17 9.93 2.71
N CYS A 95 3.79 10.23 1.47
CA CYS A 95 4.69 10.77 0.46
C CYS A 95 4.34 12.24 0.19
N TRP A 96 5.31 13.13 0.28
CA TRP A 96 5.21 14.54 -0.08
C TRP A 96 6.01 14.78 -1.36
N VAL A 97 5.32 15.10 -2.44
CA VAL A 97 5.94 15.52 -3.70
C VAL A 97 6.05 17.03 -3.70
N CYS A 98 7.29 17.50 -3.60
CA CYS A 98 7.65 18.88 -3.32
C CYS A 98 8.12 19.66 -4.56
N ASP A 99 8.16 19.05 -5.74
CA ASP A 99 8.48 19.72 -6.99
C ASP A 99 7.55 20.93 -7.22
N GLU A 100 8.07 22.01 -7.80
CA GLU A 100 7.31 23.25 -8.01
C GLU A 100 6.07 23.02 -8.89
N ASN A 101 6.21 22.21 -9.94
CA ASN A 101 5.09 21.84 -10.81
C ASN A 101 4.04 20.99 -10.06
N ALA A 102 4.46 20.08 -9.18
CA ALA A 102 3.58 19.29 -8.33
C ALA A 102 2.78 20.18 -7.36
N ARG A 103 3.44 21.18 -6.78
CA ARG A 103 2.80 22.11 -5.85
C ARG A 103 1.69 22.94 -6.49
N LYS A 104 1.86 23.28 -7.77
CA LYS A 104 0.94 24.08 -8.57
C LYS A 104 -0.16 23.28 -9.30
N LEU A 105 -0.21 21.96 -9.11
CA LEU A 105 -1.25 21.12 -9.74
C LEU A 105 -2.65 21.53 -9.29
N SER A 106 -3.56 21.62 -10.25
CA SER A 106 -5.00 21.77 -10.01
C SER A 106 -5.59 20.51 -9.36
N ASN A 107 -6.76 20.63 -8.75
CA ASN A 107 -7.45 19.47 -8.15
C ASN A 107 -7.76 18.39 -9.21
N GLU A 108 -8.08 18.78 -10.43
CA GLU A 108 -8.33 17.87 -11.56
C GLU A 108 -7.06 17.10 -11.93
N SER A 109 -5.92 17.81 -12.00
CA SER A 109 -4.63 17.18 -12.30
C SER A 109 -4.20 16.22 -11.19
N ARG A 110 -4.41 16.59 -9.92
CA ARG A 110 -4.18 15.70 -8.77
C ARG A 110 -5.07 14.46 -8.85
N ALA A 111 -6.36 14.64 -9.15
CA ALA A 111 -7.29 13.53 -9.29
C ALA A 111 -6.91 12.58 -10.44
N ALA A 112 -6.37 13.11 -11.55
CA ALA A 112 -5.88 12.30 -12.67
C ALA A 112 -4.66 11.46 -12.28
N ILE A 113 -3.70 12.03 -11.55
CA ILE A 113 -2.53 11.29 -11.03
C ILE A 113 -2.98 10.18 -10.08
N VAL A 114 -3.87 10.49 -9.14
CA VAL A 114 -4.42 9.50 -8.20
C VAL A 114 -5.13 8.39 -8.96
N SER A 115 -5.93 8.74 -9.98
CA SER A 115 -6.66 7.76 -10.80
C SER A 115 -5.73 6.88 -11.64
N TYR A 116 -4.59 7.41 -12.07
CA TYR A 116 -3.54 6.64 -12.75
C TYR A 116 -2.91 5.59 -11.82
N LEU A 117 -2.67 5.96 -10.56
CA LEU A 117 -2.07 5.08 -9.56
C LEU A 117 -3.09 4.13 -8.89
N ALA A 118 -4.39 4.46 -8.90
CA ALA A 118 -5.44 3.70 -8.23
C ALA A 118 -5.87 2.46 -9.02
N VAL A 119 -5.35 1.30 -8.62
CA VAL A 119 -5.71 -0.02 -9.21
C VAL A 119 -6.81 -0.71 -8.42
N ILE A 120 -6.81 -0.60 -7.09
CA ILE A 120 -7.84 -1.18 -6.22
C ILE A 120 -9.07 -0.27 -6.25
N LYS A 121 -10.20 -0.79 -6.74
CA LYS A 121 -11.47 -0.05 -6.84
C LYS A 121 -12.60 -0.84 -6.20
N GLY A 122 -13.38 -0.19 -5.34
CA GLY A 122 -14.57 -0.77 -4.71
C GLY A 122 -14.52 -0.76 -3.17
N GLY A 123 -15.69 -0.57 -2.57
CA GLY A 123 -15.87 -0.54 -1.12
C GLY A 123 -15.84 -1.93 -0.48
N THR A 124 -16.16 -2.02 0.81
CA THR A 124 -16.15 -3.27 1.60
C THR A 124 -17.09 -4.36 1.08
N GLN A 125 -18.12 -3.99 0.32
CA GLN A 125 -19.10 -4.91 -0.25
C GLN A 125 -18.64 -5.58 -1.56
N VAL A 126 -17.52 -5.11 -2.14
CA VAL A 126 -17.00 -5.62 -3.41
C VAL A 126 -15.86 -6.59 -3.13
N SER A 127 -16.05 -7.88 -3.43
CA SER A 127 -15.01 -8.90 -3.25
C SER A 127 -13.87 -8.76 -4.27
N LYS A 128 -14.19 -8.59 -5.56
CA LYS A 128 -13.21 -8.41 -6.64
C LYS A 128 -12.95 -6.92 -6.89
N LYS A 129 -11.80 -6.42 -6.44
CA LYS A 129 -11.46 -4.99 -6.50
C LYS A 129 -10.47 -4.62 -7.60
N VAL A 130 -9.92 -5.63 -8.28
CA VAL A 130 -8.96 -5.44 -9.36
C VAL A 130 -9.54 -6.04 -10.63
N GLN A 131 -9.49 -5.24 -11.70
CA GLN A 131 -9.88 -5.67 -13.04
C GLN A 131 -8.73 -5.30 -13.99
N LEU A 132 -8.04 -6.31 -14.48
CA LEU A 132 -6.90 -6.11 -15.38
C LEU A 132 -7.30 -6.40 -16.83
N ASN A 133 -6.75 -5.59 -17.74
CA ASN A 133 -6.85 -5.88 -19.16
C ASN A 133 -5.84 -6.97 -19.55
N ARG A 134 -6.14 -7.67 -20.66
CA ARG A 134 -5.24 -8.65 -21.27
C ARG A 134 -3.82 -8.12 -21.48
N THR A 135 -3.72 -6.86 -21.92
CA THR A 135 -2.43 -6.18 -22.05
C THR A 135 -2.25 -5.26 -20.84
N LEU A 136 -1.26 -5.56 -20.01
CA LEU A 136 -0.91 -4.71 -18.88
C LEU A 136 -0.31 -3.40 -19.37
N HIS A 137 -0.79 -2.29 -18.80
CA HIS A 137 -0.15 -0.99 -18.91
C HIS A 137 1.31 -1.08 -18.41
N PRO A 138 2.28 -0.36 -18.99
CA PRO A 138 3.69 -0.41 -18.59
C PRO A 138 3.90 -0.25 -17.07
N PHE A 139 3.22 0.72 -16.45
CA PHE A 139 3.18 0.89 -15.00
C PHE A 139 2.78 -0.39 -14.25
N LEU A 140 1.70 -1.05 -14.66
CA LEU A 140 1.24 -2.28 -14.01
C LEU A 140 2.24 -3.42 -14.22
N ARG A 141 2.89 -3.51 -15.37
CA ARG A 141 3.94 -4.53 -15.59
C ARG A 141 5.13 -4.31 -14.64
N ARG A 142 5.57 -3.07 -14.44
CA ARG A 142 6.64 -2.73 -13.50
C ARG A 142 6.22 -2.99 -12.05
N SER A 143 5.01 -2.59 -11.67
CA SER A 143 4.43 -2.88 -10.35
C SER A 143 4.31 -4.38 -10.07
N LEU A 144 3.96 -5.18 -11.09
CA LEU A 144 3.91 -6.64 -10.97
C LEU A 144 5.28 -7.23 -10.64
N GLY A 145 6.35 -6.77 -11.29
CA GLY A 145 7.71 -7.23 -10.99
C GLY A 145 8.15 -6.92 -9.55
N ILE A 146 7.66 -5.83 -8.97
CA ILE A 146 7.85 -5.55 -7.53
C ILE A 146 7.00 -6.52 -6.70
N ILE A 147 5.71 -6.66 -7.01
CA ILE A 147 4.79 -7.55 -6.27
C ILE A 147 5.30 -8.98 -6.23
N GLU A 148 5.81 -9.51 -7.34
CA GLU A 148 6.33 -10.88 -7.45
C GLU A 148 7.40 -11.19 -6.39
N ASN A 149 8.23 -10.21 -6.02
CA ASN A 149 9.29 -10.39 -5.02
C ASN A 149 8.77 -10.49 -3.58
N TYR A 150 7.56 -10.00 -3.29
CA TYR A 150 7.02 -9.97 -1.93
C TYR A 150 5.75 -10.81 -1.76
N PHE A 151 5.10 -11.21 -2.85
CA PHE A 151 3.78 -11.86 -2.80
C PHE A 151 3.81 -13.13 -1.95
N GLU A 152 4.76 -14.03 -2.18
CA GLU A 152 4.85 -15.28 -1.43
C GLU A 152 5.05 -15.02 0.07
N ASP A 153 6.01 -14.16 0.40
CA ASP A 153 6.36 -13.86 1.80
C ASP A 153 5.24 -13.14 2.55
N ILE A 154 4.61 -12.15 1.92
CA ILE A 154 3.51 -11.40 2.53
C ILE A 154 2.24 -12.25 2.57
N VAL A 155 1.77 -12.70 1.41
CA VAL A 155 0.40 -13.21 1.26
C VAL A 155 0.30 -14.68 1.66
N LEU A 156 1.27 -15.51 1.27
CA LEU A 156 1.22 -16.96 1.52
C LEU A 156 1.85 -17.35 2.87
N LYS A 157 2.96 -16.72 3.27
CA LYS A 157 3.65 -17.06 4.53
C LYS A 157 3.15 -16.23 5.71
N ASP A 158 3.21 -14.91 5.61
CA ASP A 158 2.96 -14.04 6.76
C ASP A 158 1.47 -13.87 7.09
N GLN A 159 0.65 -13.65 6.06
CA GLN A 159 -0.80 -13.52 6.20
C GLN A 159 -1.55 -14.87 6.10
N ASP A 160 -0.89 -15.92 5.59
CA ASP A 160 -1.47 -17.27 5.45
C ASP A 160 -2.92 -17.24 4.95
N VAL A 161 -3.16 -16.52 3.84
CA VAL A 161 -4.53 -16.29 3.34
C VAL A 161 -5.21 -17.56 2.85
N LEU A 162 -4.47 -18.67 2.76
CA LEU A 162 -4.98 -19.99 2.35
C LEU A 162 -5.09 -20.98 3.52
N GLY A 163 -4.67 -20.61 4.73
CA GLY A 163 -4.61 -21.51 5.89
C GLY A 163 -5.96 -21.83 6.55
N SER A 164 -7.00 -21.02 6.31
CA SER A 164 -8.34 -21.22 6.89
C SER A 164 -9.47 -21.08 5.86
N GLU A 165 -10.57 -21.79 6.10
CA GLU A 165 -11.79 -21.72 5.25
C GLU A 165 -12.32 -20.32 5.08
N GLU A 166 -12.32 -19.53 6.15
CA GLU A 166 -12.73 -18.14 6.11
C GLU A 166 -11.84 -17.32 5.15
N ASN A 167 -10.53 -17.53 5.19
CA ASN A 167 -9.57 -16.72 4.43
C ASN A 167 -9.50 -17.12 2.94
N TRP A 168 -9.44 -18.41 2.61
CA TRP A 168 -9.41 -18.80 1.19
C TRP A 168 -10.76 -18.59 0.51
N SER A 169 -11.88 -18.58 1.26
CA SER A 169 -13.18 -18.16 0.72
C SER A 169 -13.15 -16.72 0.23
N LYS A 170 -12.44 -15.80 0.91
CA LYS A 170 -12.25 -14.41 0.46
C LYS A 170 -11.50 -14.36 -0.87
N VAL A 171 -10.45 -15.19 -1.02
CA VAL A 171 -9.69 -15.31 -2.28
C VAL A 171 -10.58 -15.85 -3.40
N LEU A 172 -11.37 -16.90 -3.13
CA LEU A 172 -12.27 -17.48 -4.13
C LEU A 172 -13.35 -16.51 -4.60
N ASN A 173 -13.89 -15.69 -3.70
CA ASN A 173 -14.87 -14.66 -4.07
C ASN A 173 -14.29 -13.58 -5.01
N CYS A 174 -12.97 -13.54 -5.21
CA CYS A 174 -12.31 -12.68 -6.19
C CYS A 174 -12.26 -13.31 -7.59
N ILE A 175 -12.47 -14.63 -7.70
CA ILE A 175 -12.45 -15.40 -8.94
C ILE A 175 -13.86 -15.41 -9.54
N GLN A 176 -14.00 -15.09 -10.82
CA GLN A 176 -15.30 -15.15 -11.50
C GLN A 176 -15.83 -16.60 -11.56
N ASP A 177 -17.15 -16.77 -11.37
CA ASP A 177 -17.83 -18.09 -11.35
C ASP A 177 -17.46 -18.97 -12.54
N ASP A 178 -17.30 -18.39 -13.74
CA ASP A 178 -16.92 -19.08 -14.96
C ASP A 178 -15.60 -19.84 -14.80
N VAL A 179 -14.65 -19.27 -14.06
CA VAL A 179 -13.31 -19.81 -13.83
C VAL A 179 -13.35 -20.90 -12.75
N VAL A 180 -14.16 -20.71 -11.70
CA VAL A 180 -14.41 -21.71 -10.63
C VAL A 180 -15.13 -22.95 -11.18
N ILE A 181 -16.12 -22.75 -12.05
CA ILE A 181 -16.83 -23.81 -12.79
C ILE A 181 -15.87 -24.57 -13.72
N ASN A 182 -14.82 -23.92 -14.23
CA ASN A 182 -13.83 -24.56 -15.10
C ASN A 182 -12.77 -25.35 -14.33
N LEU A 183 -12.31 -24.86 -13.17
CA LEU A 183 -11.45 -25.61 -12.25
C LEU A 183 -12.13 -26.91 -11.79
N THR A 184 -13.45 -26.86 -11.53
CA THR A 184 -14.24 -28.06 -11.18
C THR A 184 -14.50 -29.00 -12.37
N ARG A 185 -14.60 -28.49 -13.60
CA ARG A 185 -14.87 -29.33 -14.80
C ARG A 185 -13.63 -30.01 -15.39
N PHE A 186 -12.46 -29.39 -15.34
CA PHE A 186 -11.23 -29.96 -15.94
C PHE A 186 -10.81 -31.30 -15.30
N ARG A 187 -11.31 -31.61 -14.10
CA ARG A 187 -10.99 -32.83 -13.35
C ARG A 187 -12.05 -33.94 -13.44
N ASN A 188 -13.20 -33.68 -14.08
CA ASN A 188 -14.31 -34.65 -14.19
C ASN A 188 -14.12 -35.74 -15.24
N LYS A 189 -12.88 -36.08 -15.61
CA LYS A 189 -12.58 -37.29 -16.39
C LYS A 189 -12.26 -38.48 -15.45
N LYS A 190 -13.23 -38.83 -14.59
CA LYS A 190 -13.60 -40.17 -14.08
C LYS A 190 -14.38 -40.05 -12.75
N ASN A 191 -15.65 -40.47 -12.80
CA ASN A 191 -16.59 -40.82 -11.72
C ASN A 191 -16.34 -40.26 -10.31
N CYS A 192 -17.09 -39.24 -9.91
CA CYS A 192 -17.58 -39.07 -8.54
C CYS A 192 -18.82 -38.13 -8.52
N PRO A 193 -19.95 -38.51 -7.92
CA PRO A 193 -21.08 -37.62 -7.70
C PRO A 193 -20.85 -36.71 -6.48
N ILE A 194 -21.26 -35.44 -6.61
CA ILE A 194 -21.59 -34.48 -5.54
C ILE A 194 -20.39 -33.83 -4.80
N ASN A 195 -20.45 -32.49 -4.70
CA ASN A 195 -19.58 -31.53 -4.00
C ASN A 195 -18.23 -31.15 -4.65
N GLY A 196 -18.28 -30.35 -5.72
CA GLY A 196 -17.11 -29.71 -6.34
C GLY A 196 -16.40 -28.66 -5.47
N MET A 197 -17.05 -28.15 -4.41
CA MET A 197 -16.51 -27.11 -3.52
C MET A 197 -15.56 -27.66 -2.45
N GLY A 198 -15.87 -28.84 -1.89
CA GLY A 198 -15.03 -29.51 -0.88
C GLY A 198 -13.71 -30.10 -1.41
N ARG A 199 -13.51 -30.10 -2.74
CA ARG A 199 -12.26 -30.57 -3.37
C ARG A 199 -11.34 -29.43 -3.81
N ILE A 200 -11.88 -28.26 -4.15
CA ILE A 200 -11.08 -27.01 -4.24
C ILE A 200 -10.50 -26.68 -2.86
N GLN A 201 -11.31 -26.87 -1.81
CA GLN A 201 -10.92 -26.80 -0.39
C GLN A 201 -9.70 -27.68 -0.04
N ASN A 202 -9.55 -28.86 -0.65
CA ASN A 202 -8.43 -29.77 -0.40
C ASN A 202 -7.17 -29.48 -1.24
N HIS A 203 -7.28 -28.69 -2.31
CA HIS A 203 -6.13 -28.33 -3.17
C HIS A 203 -5.57 -26.93 -2.89
N LEU A 204 -6.41 -25.95 -2.54
CA LEU A 204 -5.91 -24.64 -2.09
C LEU A 204 -5.19 -24.73 -0.74
N SER A 205 -5.57 -25.69 0.11
CA SER A 205 -4.98 -25.91 1.44
C SER A 205 -3.69 -26.74 1.42
N LYS A 206 -3.32 -27.38 0.31
CA LYS A 206 -2.21 -28.36 0.25
C LYS A 206 -0.95 -27.90 -0.48
N ASN A 207 -0.76 -26.59 -0.61
CA ASN A 207 0.39 -25.86 -1.18
C ASN A 207 -0.02 -25.13 -2.45
N GLY A 208 0.05 -23.79 -2.42
CA GLY A 208 -0.23 -22.91 -3.56
C GLY A 208 0.52 -23.25 -4.86
N ASN A 209 1.60 -24.04 -4.77
CA ASN A 209 2.35 -24.57 -5.90
C ASN A 209 1.56 -25.58 -6.75
N GLU A 210 0.63 -26.36 -6.19
CA GLU A 210 -0.15 -27.32 -6.98
C GLU A 210 -1.17 -26.64 -7.89
N LEU A 211 -1.79 -25.53 -7.45
CA LEU A 211 -2.70 -24.77 -8.32
C LEU A 211 -1.95 -24.19 -9.51
N VAL A 212 -0.76 -23.63 -9.28
CA VAL A 212 0.09 -23.08 -10.35
C VAL A 212 0.57 -24.20 -11.28
N ASN A 213 1.04 -25.32 -10.74
CA ASN A 213 1.51 -26.47 -11.51
C ASN A 213 0.38 -27.16 -12.30
N GLU A 214 -0.84 -27.26 -11.76
CA GLU A 214 -1.99 -27.83 -12.47
C GLU A 214 -2.47 -26.91 -13.61
N LEU A 215 -2.37 -25.59 -13.43
CA LEU A 215 -2.66 -24.60 -14.48
C LEU A 215 -1.63 -24.68 -15.62
N GLU A 216 -0.35 -24.84 -15.30
CA GLU A 216 0.73 -25.03 -16.27
C GLU A 216 0.64 -26.38 -17.00
N HIS A 217 0.28 -27.46 -16.29
CA HIS A 217 0.05 -28.78 -16.88
C HIS A 217 -1.18 -28.81 -17.81
N ALA A 218 -2.29 -28.16 -17.41
CA ALA A 218 -3.49 -28.05 -18.25
C ALA A 218 -3.22 -27.24 -19.53
N ALA A 219 -2.34 -26.23 -19.46
CA ALA A 219 -1.87 -25.46 -20.61
C ALA A 219 -1.00 -26.30 -21.56
N SER A 220 -0.20 -27.23 -21.03
CA SER A 220 0.73 -28.07 -21.79
C SER A 220 0.08 -29.26 -22.50
N ALA A 221 -1.05 -29.77 -21.99
CA ALA A 221 -1.62 -31.06 -22.41
C ALA A 221 -2.61 -31.03 -23.60
N SER A 222 -3.02 -29.86 -24.11
CA SER A 222 -4.27 -29.76 -24.90
C SER A 222 -4.17 -29.50 -26.41
N GLY A 223 -2.97 -29.37 -27.02
CA GLY A 223 -2.70 -29.59 -28.46
C GLY A 223 -3.55 -28.87 -29.55
N ARG A 224 -4.58 -28.09 -29.21
CA ARG A 224 -5.45 -27.33 -30.11
C ARG A 224 -5.76 -25.97 -29.49
N LYS A 225 -5.49 -24.89 -30.24
CA LYS A 225 -5.76 -23.46 -29.95
C LYS A 225 -5.64 -23.10 -28.46
N TYR A 226 -4.51 -22.50 -28.08
CA TYR A 226 -4.25 -21.69 -26.87
C TYR A 226 -5.45 -20.81 -26.47
N SER A 227 -6.50 -21.42 -25.93
CA SER A 227 -7.84 -20.84 -25.95
C SER A 227 -7.98 -19.87 -24.80
N LYS A 228 -8.64 -18.74 -25.04
CA LYS A 228 -9.14 -17.68 -24.13
C LYS A 228 -9.24 -17.98 -22.62
N LYS A 229 -9.46 -19.24 -22.25
CA LYS A 229 -9.51 -19.79 -20.88
C LYS A 229 -8.17 -19.72 -20.13
N ALA A 230 -7.05 -20.14 -20.73
CA ALA A 230 -5.74 -20.11 -20.07
C ALA A 230 -5.30 -18.66 -19.80
N GLU A 231 -5.62 -17.77 -20.74
CA GLU A 231 -5.44 -16.33 -20.61
C GLU A 231 -6.28 -15.73 -19.48
N GLN A 232 -7.56 -16.14 -19.35
CA GLN A 232 -8.43 -15.68 -18.25
C GLN A 232 -7.89 -16.11 -16.88
N LEU A 233 -7.39 -17.35 -16.76
CA LEU A 233 -6.74 -17.84 -15.54
C LEU A 233 -5.49 -17.06 -15.18
N GLN A 234 -4.66 -16.74 -16.17
CA GLN A 234 -3.47 -15.91 -15.96
C GLN A 234 -3.86 -14.50 -15.47
N ILE A 235 -4.88 -13.88 -16.07
CA ILE A 235 -5.38 -12.58 -15.63
C ILE A 235 -5.91 -12.65 -14.20
N CYS A 236 -6.66 -13.70 -13.84
CA CYS A 236 -7.14 -13.87 -12.47
C CYS A 236 -6.01 -14.02 -11.45
N LYS A 237 -4.94 -14.77 -11.78
CA LYS A 237 -3.74 -14.84 -10.92
C LYS A 237 -3.17 -13.44 -10.67
N LEU A 238 -3.01 -12.65 -11.73
CA LEU A 238 -2.49 -11.29 -11.63
C LEU A 238 -3.43 -10.41 -10.80
N GLU A 239 -4.74 -10.46 -11.03
CA GLU A 239 -5.73 -9.70 -10.26
C GLU A 239 -5.66 -10.01 -8.76
N ILE A 240 -5.48 -11.27 -8.38
CA ILE A 240 -5.27 -11.68 -6.98
C ILE A 240 -3.97 -11.08 -6.43
N MET A 241 -2.86 -11.18 -7.18
CA MET A 241 -1.58 -10.62 -6.76
C MET A 241 -1.65 -9.11 -6.50
N PHE A 242 -2.30 -8.38 -7.40
CA PHE A 242 -2.57 -6.96 -7.23
C PHE A 242 -3.50 -6.70 -6.05
N GLN A 243 -4.63 -7.40 -5.94
CA GLN A 243 -5.60 -7.15 -4.88
C GLN A 243 -5.02 -7.32 -3.47
N TYR A 244 -4.13 -8.30 -3.30
CA TYR A 244 -3.55 -8.66 -2.01
C TYR A 244 -2.23 -7.94 -1.70
N THR A 245 -1.62 -7.22 -2.64
CA THR A 245 -0.26 -6.65 -2.42
C THR A 245 -0.12 -5.22 -2.91
N TYR A 246 -0.97 -4.78 -3.84
CA TYR A 246 -0.86 -3.46 -4.45
C TYR A 246 -1.30 -2.34 -3.48
N PRO A 247 -0.73 -1.13 -3.62
CA PRO A 247 -1.04 -0.02 -2.74
C PRO A 247 -2.50 0.40 -2.73
N ARG A 248 -3.00 0.70 -1.53
CA ARG A 248 -4.33 1.23 -1.30
C ARG A 248 -4.21 2.71 -0.98
N LEU A 249 -4.68 3.56 -1.89
CA LEU A 249 -4.53 5.01 -1.79
C LEU A 249 -5.80 5.63 -1.18
N ASP A 250 -5.64 6.49 -0.18
CA ASP A 250 -6.71 7.41 0.21
C ASP A 250 -6.82 8.53 -0.84
N GLU A 251 -7.78 8.35 -1.76
CA GLU A 251 -8.02 9.30 -2.83
C GLU A 251 -8.45 10.69 -2.32
N ALA A 252 -9.12 10.77 -1.17
CA ALA A 252 -9.66 12.03 -0.66
C ALA A 252 -8.53 12.95 -0.14
N VAL A 253 -7.50 12.37 0.46
CA VAL A 253 -6.31 13.08 0.95
C VAL A 253 -5.51 13.71 -0.20
N SER A 254 -5.45 13.01 -1.32
CA SER A 254 -4.57 13.35 -2.44
C SER A 254 -5.19 14.36 -3.42
N LYS A 255 -6.53 14.45 -3.47
CA LYS A 255 -7.27 15.27 -4.46
C LYS A 255 -7.40 16.74 -4.11
N ASN A 256 -7.53 17.08 -2.82
CA ASN A 256 -7.90 18.43 -2.40
C ASN A 256 -6.69 19.23 -1.89
N ILE A 257 -6.42 20.37 -2.53
CA ILE A 257 -5.35 21.29 -2.15
C ILE A 257 -5.47 21.82 -0.71
N ASN A 258 -6.64 21.77 -0.06
CA ASN A 258 -6.81 22.25 1.32
C ASN A 258 -6.55 21.18 2.39
N HIS A 259 -6.19 19.96 2.02
CA HIS A 259 -6.03 18.86 2.98
C HIS A 259 -4.89 19.13 3.97
N LEU A 260 -5.13 18.80 5.24
CA LEU A 260 -4.18 18.94 6.35
C LEU A 260 -3.57 17.57 6.64
N LEU A 261 -2.24 17.45 6.59
CA LEU A 261 -1.57 16.19 6.88
C LEU A 261 -0.71 16.28 8.15
N LYS A 262 -0.85 15.24 8.97
CA LYS A 262 -0.36 15.14 10.35
C LYS A 262 1.14 14.88 10.46
N ARG A 263 1.73 15.51 11.49
CA ARG A 263 3.08 15.20 12.00
C ARG A 263 3.04 14.75 13.46
N ARG A 264 3.59 13.56 13.74
CA ARG A 264 4.16 13.15 15.04
C ARG A 264 5.70 13.25 14.90
N VAL A 265 6.50 12.54 15.71
CA VAL A 265 7.91 12.28 15.34
C VAL A 265 7.88 11.43 14.06
N CYS A 266 7.76 12.12 12.94
CA CYS A 266 7.63 11.56 11.60
C CYS A 266 9.04 11.55 11.01
N VAL A 267 9.66 10.38 11.07
CA VAL A 267 11.02 10.19 10.57
C VAL A 267 10.96 10.00 9.05
N PRO A 268 11.82 10.69 8.29
CA PRO A 268 11.97 10.44 6.86
C PRO A 268 12.33 8.98 6.57
N ILE A 269 11.81 8.45 5.47
CA ILE A 269 12.10 7.10 4.98
C ILE A 269 12.82 7.25 3.65
N GLN A 270 13.96 6.59 3.47
CA GLN A 270 14.64 6.54 2.18
C GLN A 270 14.02 5.43 1.33
N PRO A 271 13.50 5.70 0.12
CA PRO A 271 12.84 4.70 -0.72
C PRO A 271 13.72 3.47 -1.04
N ASP A 272 14.99 3.72 -1.34
CA ASP A 272 15.95 2.65 -1.69
C ASP A 272 16.28 1.74 -0.50
N ASP A 273 16.08 2.24 0.72
CA ASP A 273 16.41 1.57 1.99
C ASP A 273 15.18 1.34 2.87
N CYS A 274 13.97 1.38 2.27
CA CYS A 274 12.73 1.37 3.05
C CYS A 274 12.48 0.05 3.81
N GLU A 275 13.18 -1.03 3.44
CA GLU A 275 13.14 -2.32 4.12
C GLU A 275 13.80 -2.32 5.49
N ASN A 276 14.79 -1.44 5.70
CA ASN A 276 15.55 -1.37 6.94
C ASN A 276 14.91 -0.47 8.00
N LEU A 277 13.83 0.24 7.66
CA LEU A 277 13.07 1.01 8.64
C LEU A 277 12.17 0.10 9.48
N ASP A 278 12.51 -0.05 10.76
CA ASP A 278 11.63 -0.67 11.74
C ASP A 278 10.67 0.39 12.35
N PRO A 279 9.34 0.28 12.15
CA PRO A 279 8.37 1.23 12.69
C PRO A 279 8.25 1.21 14.22
N PHE A 280 8.82 0.20 14.90
CA PHE A 280 8.82 0.03 16.36
C PHE A 280 10.06 0.62 17.03
N GLU A 281 11.16 0.77 16.27
CA GLU A 281 12.41 1.39 16.75
C GLU A 281 12.47 2.91 16.46
N VAL A 282 11.42 3.46 15.83
CA VAL A 282 11.32 4.91 15.61
C VAL A 282 11.28 5.64 16.96
N PRO A 283 12.16 6.65 17.17
CA PRO A 283 12.25 7.35 18.44
C PRO A 283 10.95 8.06 18.81
N THR A 284 10.66 8.07 20.11
CA THR A 284 9.54 8.81 20.67
C THR A 284 10.03 10.14 21.25
N VAL A 285 9.13 11.11 21.44
CA VAL A 285 9.48 12.36 22.13
C VAL A 285 10.05 12.08 23.53
N SER A 286 9.52 11.06 24.22
CA SER A 286 9.98 10.69 25.56
C SER A 286 11.39 10.09 25.55
N SER A 287 11.70 9.21 24.59
CA SER A 287 13.04 8.62 24.49
C SER A 287 14.09 9.67 24.14
N LEU A 288 13.80 10.53 23.16
CA LEU A 288 14.69 11.64 22.79
C LEU A 288 14.92 12.62 23.94
N TYR A 289 13.87 12.91 24.74
CA TYR A 289 14.01 13.77 25.91
C TYR A 289 14.90 13.13 26.98
N GLN A 290 14.78 11.83 27.20
CA GLN A 290 15.64 11.08 28.13
C GLN A 290 17.10 11.07 27.65
N GLU A 291 17.33 10.78 26.37
CA GLU A 291 18.65 10.82 25.74
C GLU A 291 19.30 12.20 25.86
N LEU A 292 18.55 13.26 25.60
CA LEU A 292 19.03 14.64 25.71
C LEU A 292 19.45 14.98 27.14
N ASN A 293 18.67 14.58 28.15
CA ASN A 293 19.01 14.83 29.55
C ASN A 293 20.28 14.08 29.95
N LEU A 294 20.43 12.82 29.53
CA LEU A 294 21.64 12.04 29.79
C LEU A 294 22.88 12.66 29.13
N TYR A 295 22.74 13.14 27.89
CA TYR A 295 23.80 13.85 27.19
C TYR A 295 24.27 15.11 27.95
N ILE A 296 23.32 15.95 28.37
CA ILE A 296 23.61 17.19 29.13
C ILE A 296 24.28 16.88 30.47
N GLU A 297 23.82 15.85 31.19
CA GLU A 297 24.45 15.40 32.44
C GLU A 297 25.88 14.87 32.21
N GLY A 298 26.10 14.15 31.11
CA GLY A 298 27.42 13.69 30.69
C GLY A 298 28.39 14.84 30.41
N GLU A 299 27.96 15.85 29.64
CA GLU A 299 28.79 17.02 29.34
C GLU A 299 29.18 17.81 30.59
N ARG A 300 28.24 17.96 31.55
CA ARG A 300 28.52 18.62 32.83
C ARG A 300 29.58 17.88 33.64
N LYS A 301 29.62 16.54 33.59
CA LYS A 301 30.64 15.73 34.28
C LYS A 301 32.01 15.82 33.61
N VAL A 302 32.06 16.00 32.29
CA VAL A 302 33.32 16.11 31.51
C VAL A 302 33.93 17.51 31.63
N HIS A 303 33.12 18.57 31.54
CA HIS A 303 33.60 19.96 31.54
C HIS A 303 33.58 20.63 32.93
N GLY A 304 32.94 20.02 33.94
CA GLY A 304 32.92 20.50 35.32
C GLY A 304 34.19 20.23 36.15
N LYS A 305 35.26 19.68 35.55
CA LYS A 305 36.57 19.45 36.19
C LYS A 305 37.62 20.53 35.87
N ILE A 306 37.22 21.79 35.71
CA ILE A 306 38.16 22.90 35.89
C ILE A 306 37.96 23.41 37.32
N SER A 307 38.57 22.70 38.27
CA SER A 307 38.75 23.23 39.63
C SER A 307 39.81 24.32 39.54
N CYS A 308 39.41 25.58 39.72
CA CYS A 308 40.33 26.63 40.09
C CYS A 308 41.04 26.20 41.38
N TYR A 309 42.36 26.09 41.34
CA TYR A 309 43.23 26.14 42.52
C TYR A 309 43.33 27.59 43.00
#